data_AF-A0A0U1DY71-F1
#
_entry.id   AF-A0A0U1DY71-F1
#
_cell.length_a   1.000
_cell.length_b   1.000
_cell.length_c   1.000
_cell.angle_alpha   90.00
_cell.angle_beta   90.00
_cell.angle_gamma   90.00
#
_symmetry.space_group_name_H-M   'P 1'
#
loop_
_entity.id
_entity.type
_entity.pdbx_description
1 polymer ?
#
loop_
_entity_poly.entity_id
_entity_poly.type
_entity_poly.pdbx_seq_one_letter_code
_entity_poly.pdbx_strand_id
1 'polypeptide(L)' 'MLGNFDVRIEGDKASSRTICFNPMVLPGLEQQVLFCGLWYEDEFVRTAEGWRMSRRVETKCFDKVV' A
#
# COMPACT_ATOMS: atom_id res chain seq x y z
N MET A 1 -6.89 -2.29 -4.98
CA MET A 1 -6.05 -3.14 -5.87
C MET A 1 -4.59 -2.89 -5.54
N LEU A 2 -3.74 -3.93 -5.53
CA LEU A 2 -2.29 -3.82 -5.38
C LEU A 2 -1.59 -4.30 -6.67
N GLY A 3 -0.44 -3.71 -7.01
CA GLY A 3 0.34 -4.08 -8.19
C GLY A 3 1.74 -3.51 -8.18
N ASN A 4 2.47 -3.67 -9.30
CA ASN A 4 3.81 -3.08 -9.51
C ASN A 4 4.74 -3.24 -8.30
N PHE A 5 4.81 -4.44 -7.74
CA PHE A 5 5.59 -4.69 -6.54
C PHE A 5 7.07 -4.87 -6.88
N ASP A 6 7.94 -4.24 -6.10
CA ASP A 6 9.36 -4.53 -5.97
C ASP A 6 9.60 -5.08 -4.55
N VAL A 7 10.35 -6.17 -4.43
CA VAL A 7 10.63 -6.84 -3.15
C VAL A 7 12.11 -7.15 -3.03
N ARG A 8 12.71 -6.75 -1.92
CA ARG A 8 14.10 -7.06 -1.56
C ARG A 8 14.13 -7.84 -0.26
N ILE A 9 14.89 -8.93 -0.23
CA ILE A 9 15.01 -9.82 0.92
C ILE A 9 16.46 -9.85 1.37
N GLU A 10 16.68 -9.63 2.68
CA GLU A 10 17.98 -9.60 3.33
C GLU A 10 17.92 -10.46 4.61
N GLY A 11 18.20 -11.75 4.46
CA GLY A 11 18.11 -12.72 5.54
C GLY A 11 16.68 -12.81 6.11
N ASP A 12 16.53 -12.43 7.38
CA ASP A 12 15.25 -12.43 8.10
C ASP A 12 14.52 -11.08 8.02
N LYS A 13 14.98 -10.15 7.17
CA LYS A 13 14.32 -8.89 6.88
C LYS A 13 13.93 -8.81 5.41
N ALA A 14 12.89 -8.06 5.10
CA ALA A 14 12.56 -7.69 3.73
C ALA A 14 11.96 -6.28 3.67
N SER A 15 12.05 -5.66 2.50
CA SER A 15 11.35 -4.42 2.19
C SER A 15 10.61 -4.58 0.87
N SER A 16 9.46 -3.91 0.73
CA SER A 16 8.77 -3.84 -0.55
C SER A 16 8.26 -2.45 -0.87
N ARG A 17 8.13 -2.17 -2.17
CA ARG A 17 7.37 -1.03 -2.67
C ARG A 17 6.27 -1.53 -3.61
N THR A 18 5.02 -1.18 -3.33
CA THR A 18 3.85 -1.68 -4.07
C THR A 18 2.89 -0.54 -4.36
N ILE A 19 2.34 -0.42 -5.58
CA ILE A 19 1.27 0.54 -5.84
C ILE A 19 -0.03 0.02 -5.21
N CYS A 20 -0.73 0.89 -4.49
CA CYS A 20 -2.08 0.69 -4.04
C CYS A 20 -3.01 1.68 -4.75
N PHE A 21 -4.00 1.13 -5.44
CA PHE A 21 -5.12 1.88 -5.98
C PHE A 21 -6.35 1.61 -5.11
N ASN A 22 -6.84 2.63 -4.41
CA ASN A 22 -7.88 2.53 -3.38
C ASN A 22 -9.02 3.53 -3.60
N PRO A 23 -9.91 3.33 -4.60
CA PRO A 23 -11.08 4.18 -4.76
C PRO A 23 -11.97 4.16 -3.52
N MET A 24 -12.35 5.34 -3.01
CA MET A 24 -13.21 5.48 -1.84
C MET A 24 -14.47 6.26 -2.20
N VAL A 25 -15.64 5.77 -1.77
CA VAL A 25 -16.89 6.53 -1.85
C VAL A 25 -16.91 7.54 -0.72
N LEU A 26 -17.15 8.82 -1.05
CA LEU A 26 -17.18 9.89 -0.05
C LEU A 26 -18.57 9.99 0.60
N PRO A 27 -18.67 10.02 1.94
CA PRO A 27 -19.95 10.14 2.62
C PRO A 27 -20.54 11.56 2.44
N GLY A 28 -21.86 11.65 2.26
CA GLY A 28 -22.60 12.92 2.26
C GLY A 28 -22.59 13.70 0.94
N LEU A 29 -21.86 13.23 -0.08
CA LEU A 29 -21.88 13.79 -1.43
C LEU A 29 -22.39 12.69 -2.36
N GLU A 30 -23.66 12.76 -2.77
CA GLU A 30 -24.24 11.74 -3.64
C GLU A 30 -23.36 11.54 -4.89
N GLN A 31 -22.95 10.30 -5.13
CA GLN A 31 -22.21 9.84 -6.31
C GLN A 31 -20.74 10.31 -6.44
N GLN A 32 -20.10 10.81 -5.38
CA GLN A 32 -18.67 11.15 -5.46
C GLN A 32 -17.73 10.01 -5.09
N VAL A 33 -16.70 9.82 -5.92
CA VAL A 33 -15.62 8.84 -5.71
C VAL A 33 -14.27 9.56 -5.66
N LEU A 34 -13.55 9.35 -4.56
CA LEU A 34 -12.13 9.69 -4.47
C LEU A 34 -11.32 8.54 -5.08
N PHE A 35 -10.78 8.75 -6.27
CA PHE A 35 -9.75 7.91 -6.83
C PHE A 35 -8.41 8.28 -6.21
N CYS A 36 -7.87 7.46 -5.32
CA CYS A 36 -6.53 7.65 -4.78
C CYS A 36 -5.59 6.51 -5.15
N GLY A 37 -4.37 6.90 -5.54
CA GLY A 37 -3.23 6.03 -5.73
C GLY A 37 -2.13 6.41 -4.74
N LEU A 38 -1.54 5.41 -4.10
CA LEU A 38 -0.45 5.58 -3.14
C LEU A 38 0.57 4.45 -3.28
N TRP A 39 1.80 4.72 -2.89
CA TRP A 39 2.82 3.68 -2.73
C TRP A 39 2.79 3.19 -1.29
N TYR A 40 2.69 1.88 -1.10
CA TYR A 40 3.07 1.25 0.16
C TYR A 40 4.57 1.00 0.14
N GLU A 41 5.25 1.55 1.14
CA GLU A 41 6.64 1.27 1.46
C GLU A 41 6.64 0.44 2.75
N ASP A 42 6.78 -0.87 2.59
CA ASP A 42 6.62 -1.85 3.66
C ASP A 42 7.96 -2.43 4.09
N GLU A 43 8.06 -2.75 5.38
CA GLU A 43 9.14 -3.56 5.96
C GLU A 43 8.55 -4.82 6.58
N PHE A 44 9.33 -5.90 6.52
CA PHE A 44 8.94 -7.21 7.02
C PHE A 44 10.06 -7.86 7.83
N VAL A 45 9.64 -8.69 8.77
CA VAL A 45 10.51 -9.58 9.55
C VAL A 45 10.04 -11.03 9.40
N ARG A 46 10.98 -11.96 9.24
CA ARG A 46 10.70 -13.39 9.21
C ARG A 46 10.61 -13.92 10.64
N THR A 47 9.50 -14.56 10.98
CA THR A 47 9.32 -15.32 12.22
C THR A 47 9.27 -16.81 11.92
N ALA A 48 9.25 -17.64 12.97
CA ALA A 48 9.05 -19.08 12.82
C ALA A 48 7.70 -19.43 12.14
N GLU A 49 6.69 -18.56 12.24
CA GLU A 49 5.39 -18.74 11.55
C GLU A 49 5.31 -18.05 10.17
N GLY A 50 6.42 -17.47 9.68
CA GLY A 50 6.49 -16.80 8.38
C GLY A 50 6.71 -15.30 8.47
N TRP A 51 6.51 -14.60 7.35
CA TRP A 51 6.76 -13.16 7.26
C TRP A 51 5.66 -12.33 7.93
N ARG A 52 6.06 -11.30 8.68
CA ARG A 52 5.17 -10.32 9.32
C ARG A 52 5.56 -8.92 8.88
N MET A 53 4.57 -8.07 8.64
CA MET A 53 4.79 -6.63 8.43
C MET A 53 5.25 -6.01 9.75
N SER A 54 6.39 -5.33 9.74
CA SER A 54 6.89 -4.56 10.88
C SER A 54 6.60 -3.07 10.74
N ARG A 55 6.45 -2.57 9.50
CA ARG A 55 6.15 -1.17 9.20
C ARG A 55 5.46 -1.05 7.85
N ARG A 56 4.56 -0.08 7.74
CA ARG A 56 4.00 0.41 6.48
C ARG A 56 4.02 1.93 6.50
N VAL A 57 4.47 2.53 5.41
CA VAL A 57 4.27 3.94 5.12
C VAL A 57 3.51 4.09 3.81
N GLU A 58 2.58 5.03 3.81
CA GLU A 58 1.79 5.38 2.64
C GLU A 58 2.33 6.68 2.05
N THR A 59 2.87 6.60 0.84
CA THR A 59 3.37 7.77 0.11
C THR A 59 2.40 8.11 -1.02
N LYS A 60 1.83 9.32 -0.99
CA LYS A 60 0.87 9.77 -2.01
C LYS A 60 1.48 9.67 -3.41
N CYS A 61 0.71 9.10 -4.35
CA CYS A 61 1.05 9.07 -5.78
C CYS A 61 0.13 10.01 -6.57
N PHE A 62 -1.19 9.84 -6.47
CA PHE A 62 -2.18 10.73 -7.09
C PHE A 62 -3.51 10.69 -6.34
N ASP A 63 -4.32 11.73 -6.52
CA ASP A 63 -5.73 11.73 -6.14
C ASP A 63 -6.60 12.52 -7.13
N LYS A 64 -7.86 12.12 -7.24
CA LYS A 64 -8.89 12.84 -8.00
C LYS A 64 -10.27 12.53 -7.44
N VAL A 65 -11.07 13.56 -7.22
CA VAL A 65 -12.51 13.41 -6.95
C VAL A 65 -13.26 13.49 -8.28
N VAL A 66 -14.18 12.55 -8.49
CA VAL A 66 -15.12 12.51 -9.61
C VAL A 66 -16.53 12.40 -9.06
#